data_AF-M7ARQ1-F1
#
_entry.id   AF-M7ARQ1-F1
#
_cell.length_a   1.000
_cell.length_b   1.000
_cell.length_c   1.000
_cell.angle_alpha   90.00
_cell.angle_beta   90.00
_cell.angle_gamma   90.00
#
_symmetry.space_group_name_H-M   'P 1'
#
loop_
_entity.id
_entity.type
_entity.pdbx_description
1 polymer ?
#
loop_
_entity_poly.entity_id
_entity_poly.type
_entity_poly.pdbx_seq_one_letter_code
_entity_poly.pdbx_strand_id
1 'polypeptide(L)'
;DVDHQKADWVSIHEKICQLLIPIRTSFPFFNSEKERKHGMEQLLHRKKHLVDLTHKVAQKFVFEGKHEEAIPAALHSLRFSIDTCGPDSMELVPAYLILAEASTGLGHLTQAEEYLSQAQWIVLKTSDCSNGIQSKLHRNLGLLYAAKGNFEESLYHLAADIYFASCAFGTHDISTSGGYFHMANVFFRQNKMDIADSLYTEVTDIWHAHFSRLIQVQSQTLTSPAEINILSEEVEISEEPLSKSNFQYYYYS
;
A
#
# COMPACT_ATOMS: atom_id res chain seq x y z
N ASP A 1 -15.01 -2.41 25.90
CA ASP A 1 -13.77 -1.72 26.29
C ASP A 1 -13.73 -0.36 25.59
N VAL A 2 -13.50 0.72 26.34
CA VAL A 2 -13.69 2.11 25.87
C VAL A 2 -12.58 2.52 24.90
N ASP A 3 -11.37 2.02 25.13
CA ASP A 3 -10.21 2.34 24.29
C ASP A 3 -10.33 1.72 22.89
N HIS A 4 -10.81 0.47 22.82
CA HIS A 4 -11.12 -0.20 21.55
C HIS A 4 -12.20 0.54 20.73
N GLN A 5 -13.22 1.10 21.40
CA GLN A 5 -14.27 1.88 20.71
C GLN A 5 -13.75 3.22 20.20
N LYS A 6 -12.86 3.87 20.96
CA LYS A 6 -12.20 5.10 20.55
C LYS A 6 -11.25 4.87 19.37
N ALA A 7 -10.49 3.77 19.39
CA ALA A 7 -9.60 3.38 18.29
C ALA A 7 -10.38 3.07 17.00
N ASP A 8 -11.49 2.33 17.08
CA ASP A 8 -12.38 2.11 15.92
C ASP A 8 -12.93 3.43 15.37
N TRP A 9 -13.34 4.33 16.26
CA TRP A 9 -13.87 5.64 15.89
C TRP A 9 -12.86 6.51 15.15
N VAL A 10 -11.66 6.67 15.72
CA VAL A 10 -10.56 7.46 15.16
C VAL A 10 -10.02 6.84 13.87
N SER A 11 -10.02 5.51 13.77
CA SER A 11 -9.55 4.79 12.61
C SER A 11 -10.43 5.02 11.39
N ILE A 12 -11.69 4.58 11.45
CA ILE A 12 -12.51 4.42 10.25
C ILE A 12 -13.99 4.66 10.46
N HIS A 13 -14.50 4.48 11.69
CA HIS A 13 -15.94 4.45 11.94
C HIS A 13 -16.65 5.72 11.45
N GLU A 14 -16.10 6.91 11.75
CA GLU A 14 -16.64 8.20 11.31
C GLU A 14 -16.85 8.25 9.78
N LYS A 15 -15.91 7.67 9.02
CA LYS A 15 -15.92 7.68 7.55
C LYS A 15 -16.93 6.70 6.97
N ILE A 16 -17.22 5.59 7.66
CA ILE A 16 -18.08 4.51 7.14
C ILE A 16 -19.52 4.57 7.66
N CYS A 17 -19.80 5.26 8.77
CA CYS A 17 -21.14 5.34 9.37
C CYS A 17 -22.24 5.67 8.35
N GLN A 18 -22.06 6.77 7.62
CA GLN A 18 -23.06 7.25 6.66
C GLN A 18 -23.19 6.30 5.47
N LEU A 19 -22.08 5.69 5.06
CA LEU A 19 -22.02 4.74 3.94
C LEU A 19 -22.67 3.39 4.28
N LEU A 20 -22.74 3.03 5.56
CA LEU A 20 -23.36 1.80 6.03
C LEU A 20 -24.89 1.85 6.05
N ILE A 21 -25.49 3.04 6.18
CA ILE A 21 -26.95 3.19 6.28
C ILE A 21 -27.65 2.56 5.07
N PRO A 22 -27.31 2.90 3.81
CA PRO A 22 -28.01 2.36 2.64
C PRO A 22 -27.78 0.86 2.40
N ILE A 23 -26.74 0.29 3.01
CA ILE A 23 -26.41 -1.15 2.90
C ILE A 23 -27.17 -1.96 3.96
N ARG A 24 -27.44 -1.36 5.13
CA ARG A 24 -28.15 -2.00 6.24
C ARG A 24 -29.66 -1.80 6.19
N THR A 25 -30.15 -0.75 5.51
CA THR A 25 -31.59 -0.54 5.29
C THR A 25 -32.19 -1.66 4.44
N SER A 26 -33.37 -2.16 4.84
CA SER A 26 -34.11 -3.18 4.11
C SER A 26 -34.25 -2.82 2.64
N PHE A 27 -34.06 -3.81 1.77
CA PHE A 27 -34.12 -3.61 0.32
C PHE A 27 -35.53 -3.15 -0.10
N PRO A 28 -35.67 -2.04 -0.84
CA PRO A 28 -36.97 -1.60 -1.33
C PRO A 28 -37.64 -2.71 -2.15
N PHE A 29 -38.96 -2.84 -2.03
CA PHE A 29 -39.72 -3.72 -2.92
C PHE A 29 -39.76 -3.10 -4.31
N PHE A 30 -39.25 -3.81 -5.30
CA PHE A 30 -39.21 -3.36 -6.70
C PHE A 30 -40.25 -4.12 -7.53
N ASN A 31 -41.05 -3.38 -8.29
CA ASN A 31 -42.16 -3.93 -9.07
C ASN A 31 -41.67 -4.55 -10.39
N SER A 32 -40.55 -4.09 -10.94
CA SER A 32 -39.99 -4.60 -12.20
C SER A 32 -38.69 -5.39 -12.01
N GLU A 33 -38.41 -6.32 -12.92
CA GLU A 33 -37.11 -7.03 -12.96
C GLU A 33 -35.94 -6.07 -13.20
N LYS A 34 -36.14 -5.03 -14.01
CA LYS A 34 -35.10 -4.02 -14.30
C LYS A 34 -34.70 -3.25 -13.05
N GLU A 35 -35.67 -2.78 -12.25
CA GLU A 35 -35.40 -2.10 -10.99
C GLU A 35 -34.71 -3.02 -9.97
N ARG A 36 -35.11 -4.30 -9.90
CA ARG A 36 -34.43 -5.30 -9.05
C ARG A 36 -32.96 -5.45 -9.41
N LYS A 37 -32.65 -5.62 -10.70
CA LYS A 37 -31.26 -5.72 -11.18
C LYS A 37 -30.46 -4.46 -10.88
N HIS A 38 -31.01 -3.29 -11.21
CA HIS A 38 -30.35 -2.01 -10.94
C HIS A 38 -30.10 -1.79 -9.45
N GLY A 39 -31.05 -2.12 -8.58
CA GLY A 39 -30.88 -2.05 -7.13
C GLY A 39 -29.74 -2.95 -6.64
N MET A 40 -29.70 -4.22 -7.09
CA MET A 40 -28.63 -5.16 -6.76
C MET A 40 -27.25 -4.65 -7.21
N GLU A 41 -27.15 -4.08 -8.41
CA GLU A 41 -25.92 -3.47 -8.93
C GLU A 41 -25.47 -2.29 -8.06
N GLN A 42 -26.38 -1.40 -7.67
CA GLN A 42 -26.07 -0.29 -6.77
C GLN A 42 -25.59 -0.79 -5.39
N LEU A 43 -26.24 -1.81 -4.83
CA LEU A 43 -25.82 -2.41 -3.56
C LEU A 43 -24.41 -2.97 -3.66
N LEU A 44 -24.12 -3.73 -4.73
CA LEU A 44 -22.80 -4.29 -4.98
C LEU A 44 -21.75 -3.18 -5.15
N HIS A 45 -22.06 -2.12 -5.88
CA HIS A 45 -21.18 -0.98 -6.06
C HIS A 45 -20.84 -0.30 -4.71
N ARG A 46 -21.85 -0.08 -3.86
CA ARG A 46 -21.65 0.49 -2.51
C ARG A 46 -20.80 -0.41 -1.63
N LYS A 47 -21.02 -1.72 -1.66
CA LYS A 47 -20.19 -2.69 -0.93
C LYS A 47 -18.73 -2.66 -1.39
N LYS A 48 -18.49 -2.69 -2.71
CA LYS A 48 -17.13 -2.57 -3.29
C LYS A 48 -16.45 -1.25 -2.90
N HIS A 49 -17.19 -0.15 -2.89
CA HIS A 49 -16.66 1.13 -2.44
C HIS A 49 -16.23 1.11 -0.97
N LEU A 50 -16.99 0.45 -0.08
CA LEU A 50 -16.59 0.26 1.31
C LEU A 50 -15.31 -0.57 1.46
N VAL A 51 -15.17 -1.66 0.69
CA VAL A 51 -13.95 -2.48 0.66
C VAL A 51 -12.74 -1.62 0.29
N ASP A 52 -12.83 -0.87 -0.81
CA ASP A 52 -11.74 -0.01 -1.29
C ASP A 52 -11.39 1.12 -0.31
N LEU A 53 -12.40 1.79 0.25
CA LEU A 53 -12.21 2.87 1.22
C LEU A 53 -11.49 2.37 2.48
N THR A 54 -11.98 1.28 3.07
CA THR A 54 -11.40 0.72 4.30
C THR A 54 -10.00 0.18 4.05
N HIS A 55 -9.76 -0.46 2.90
CA HIS A 55 -8.43 -0.91 2.49
C HIS A 55 -7.44 0.25 2.39
N LYS A 56 -7.81 1.33 1.69
CA LYS A 56 -6.97 2.52 1.51
C LYS A 56 -6.65 3.22 2.82
N VAL A 57 -7.63 3.34 3.71
CA VAL A 57 -7.41 3.94 5.04
C VAL A 57 -6.46 3.08 5.88
N ALA A 58 -6.65 1.77 5.87
CA ALA A 58 -5.78 0.86 6.60
C ALA A 58 -4.34 0.90 6.06
N GLN A 59 -4.18 0.87 4.74
CA GLN A 59 -2.89 0.98 4.08
C GLN A 59 -2.18 2.30 4.41
N LYS A 60 -2.93 3.41 4.43
CA LYS A 60 -2.41 4.72 4.82
C LYS A 60 -1.89 4.70 6.26
N PHE A 61 -2.63 4.11 7.20
CA PHE A 61 -2.19 4.03 8.59
C PHE A 61 -0.92 3.19 8.77
N VAL A 62 -0.82 2.06 8.07
CA VAL A 62 0.41 1.26 8.06
C VAL A 62 1.60 2.06 7.52
N PHE A 63 1.42 2.79 6.41
CA PHE A 63 2.47 3.65 5.84
C PHE A 63 2.90 4.77 6.81
N GLU A 64 1.98 5.32 7.59
CA GLU A 64 2.28 6.32 8.63
C GLU A 64 2.85 5.71 9.93
N GLY A 65 3.00 4.39 10.03
CA GLY A 65 3.43 3.69 11.25
C GLY A 65 2.37 3.64 12.37
N LYS A 66 1.14 4.06 12.07
CA LYS A 66 -0.02 4.08 12.99
C LYS A 66 -0.70 2.71 13.04
N HIS A 67 0.02 1.73 13.57
CA HIS A 67 -0.41 0.34 13.51
C HIS A 67 -1.66 0.05 14.35
N GLU A 68 -1.88 0.75 15.48
CA GLU A 68 -3.09 0.59 16.29
C GLU A 68 -4.34 1.01 15.52
N GLU A 69 -4.29 2.13 14.79
CA GLU A 69 -5.38 2.63 13.97
C GLU A 69 -5.56 1.85 12.66
N ALA A 70 -4.51 1.18 12.16
CA ALA A 70 -4.61 0.33 10.97
C ALA A 70 -5.51 -0.90 11.20
N ILE A 71 -5.47 -1.49 12.39
CA ILE A 71 -6.17 -2.76 12.68
C ILE A 71 -7.69 -2.64 12.48
N PRO A 72 -8.42 -1.67 13.07
CA PRO A 72 -9.87 -1.56 12.85
C PRO A 72 -10.22 -1.35 11.38
N ALA A 73 -9.52 -0.46 10.66
CA ALA A 73 -9.73 -0.23 9.24
C ALA A 73 -9.54 -1.51 8.41
N ALA A 74 -8.49 -2.28 8.69
CA ALA A 74 -8.21 -3.53 8.00
C ALA A 74 -9.23 -4.64 8.34
N LEU A 75 -9.71 -4.71 9.58
CA LEU A 75 -10.78 -5.64 9.99
C LEU A 75 -12.10 -5.34 9.29
N HIS A 76 -12.48 -4.06 9.16
CA HIS A 76 -13.65 -3.67 8.36
C HIS A 76 -13.45 -4.00 6.89
N SER A 77 -12.26 -3.78 6.33
CA SER A 77 -11.93 -4.18 4.96
C SER A 77 -12.11 -5.68 4.74
N LEU A 78 -11.55 -6.50 5.63
CA LEU A 78 -11.69 -7.95 5.60
C LEU A 78 -13.17 -8.36 5.65
N ARG A 79 -13.93 -7.82 6.60
CA ARG A 79 -15.36 -8.11 6.76
C ARG A 79 -16.15 -7.77 5.50
N PHE A 80 -15.99 -6.57 4.94
CA PHE A 80 -16.72 -6.17 3.75
C PHE A 80 -16.34 -7.01 2.52
N SER A 81 -15.08 -7.43 2.43
CA SER A 81 -14.64 -8.33 1.36
C SER A 81 -15.27 -9.72 1.49
N ILE A 82 -15.37 -10.27 2.71
CA ILE A 82 -16.09 -11.53 2.97
C ILE A 82 -17.57 -11.40 2.57
N ASP A 83 -18.23 -10.30 2.95
CA ASP A 83 -19.64 -10.02 2.63
C ASP A 83 -19.92 -9.81 1.13
N THR A 84 -18.86 -9.59 0.33
CA THR A 84 -18.95 -9.27 -1.11
C THR A 84 -18.52 -10.45 -1.99
N CYS A 85 -17.43 -11.12 -1.64
CA CYS A 85 -16.79 -12.14 -2.48
C CYS A 85 -16.78 -13.54 -1.84
N GLY A 86 -17.10 -13.65 -0.54
CA GLY A 86 -17.08 -14.91 0.22
C GLY A 86 -15.77 -15.13 1.01
N PRO A 87 -15.74 -16.15 1.89
CA PRO A 87 -14.67 -16.35 2.89
C PRO A 87 -13.35 -16.92 2.33
N ASP A 88 -13.35 -17.46 1.11
CA ASP A 88 -12.17 -18.11 0.50
C ASP A 88 -11.63 -17.32 -0.72
N SER A 89 -12.06 -16.07 -0.87
CA SER A 89 -11.75 -15.26 -2.05
C SER A 89 -10.33 -14.69 -2.02
N MET A 90 -9.66 -14.61 -3.18
CA MET A 90 -8.34 -13.97 -3.29
C MET A 90 -8.35 -12.49 -2.88
N GLU A 91 -9.49 -11.83 -3.01
CA GLU A 91 -9.77 -10.45 -2.62
C GLU A 91 -9.63 -10.21 -1.11
N LEU A 92 -9.58 -11.27 -0.29
CA LEU A 92 -9.32 -11.16 1.15
C LEU A 92 -7.83 -10.99 1.48
N VAL A 93 -6.95 -11.48 0.62
CA VAL A 93 -5.49 -11.51 0.87
C VAL A 93 -4.94 -10.12 1.19
N PRO A 94 -5.26 -9.04 0.46
CA PRO A 94 -4.75 -7.71 0.79
C PRO A 94 -5.12 -7.24 2.20
N ALA A 95 -6.31 -7.58 2.72
CA ALA A 95 -6.72 -7.20 4.07
C ALA A 95 -5.96 -8.00 5.13
N TYR A 96 -5.76 -9.31 4.93
CA TYR A 96 -4.93 -10.13 5.82
C TYR A 96 -3.48 -9.65 5.88
N LEU A 97 -2.91 -9.25 4.75
CA LEU A 97 -1.54 -8.74 4.70
C LEU A 97 -1.38 -7.45 5.50
N ILE A 98 -2.33 -6.51 5.40
CA ILE A 98 -2.31 -5.27 6.20
C ILE A 98 -2.45 -5.58 7.69
N LEU A 99 -3.35 -6.51 8.06
CA LEU A 99 -3.51 -6.94 9.46
C LEU A 99 -2.23 -7.57 10.01
N ALA A 100 -1.56 -8.40 9.22
CA ALA A 100 -0.29 -9.00 9.59
C ALA A 100 0.84 -7.97 9.74
N GLU A 101 0.93 -7.02 8.83
CA GLU A 101 1.93 -5.95 8.86
C GLU A 101 1.76 -5.07 10.10
N ALA A 102 0.53 -4.61 10.37
CA ALA A 102 0.20 -3.84 11.55
C ALA A 102 0.46 -4.63 12.85
N SER A 103 0.05 -5.90 12.90
CA SER A 103 0.28 -6.77 14.07
C SER A 103 1.78 -7.00 14.31
N THR A 104 2.57 -7.15 13.25
CA THR A 104 4.03 -7.28 13.35
C THR A 104 4.66 -5.98 13.87
N GLY A 105 4.22 -4.83 13.37
CA GLY A 105 4.68 -3.51 13.84
C GLY A 105 4.37 -3.25 15.32
N LEU A 106 3.29 -3.82 15.86
CA LEU A 106 2.95 -3.78 17.28
C LEU A 106 3.65 -4.86 18.12
N GLY A 107 4.39 -5.78 17.50
CA GLY A 107 5.01 -6.92 18.20
C GLY A 107 4.02 -8.05 18.55
N HIS A 108 2.79 -8.01 18.05
CA HIS A 108 1.78 -9.08 18.21
C HIS A 108 2.07 -10.23 17.22
N LEU A 109 3.22 -10.88 17.37
CA LEU A 109 3.77 -11.81 16.38
C LEU A 109 2.90 -13.06 16.16
N THR A 110 2.23 -13.56 17.20
CA THR A 110 1.29 -14.70 17.08
C THR A 110 0.09 -14.33 16.22
N GLN A 111 -0.49 -13.15 16.43
CA GLN A 111 -1.63 -12.68 15.65
C GLN A 111 -1.25 -12.42 14.19
N ALA A 112 -0.05 -11.86 13.96
CA ALA A 112 0.47 -11.68 12.61
C ALA A 112 0.63 -13.01 11.86
N GLU A 113 1.14 -14.05 12.53
CA GLU A 113 1.28 -15.39 11.97
C GLU A 113 -0.05 -16.03 11.60
N GLU A 114 -1.09 -15.84 12.43
CA GLU A 114 -2.45 -16.32 12.12
C GLU A 114 -2.98 -15.66 10.84
N TYR A 115 -2.85 -14.35 10.71
CA TYR A 115 -3.29 -13.62 9.50
C TYR A 115 -2.50 -14.04 8.26
N LEU A 116 -1.18 -14.23 8.36
CA LEU A 116 -0.37 -14.70 7.23
C LEU A 116 -0.69 -16.14 6.85
N SER A 117 -1.03 -16.98 7.82
CA SER A 117 -1.47 -18.36 7.57
C SER A 117 -2.78 -18.39 6.77
N GLN A 118 -3.74 -17.50 7.08
CA GLN A 118 -4.97 -17.35 6.31
C GLN A 118 -4.67 -16.86 4.88
N ALA A 119 -3.84 -15.82 4.73
CA ALA A 119 -3.45 -15.31 3.42
C ALA A 119 -2.75 -16.38 2.57
N GLN A 120 -1.81 -17.12 3.17
CA GLN A 120 -1.07 -18.18 2.49
C GLN A 120 -1.98 -19.31 2.05
N TRP A 121 -2.93 -19.72 2.87
CA TRP A 121 -3.89 -20.77 2.52
C TRP A 121 -4.75 -20.39 1.30
N ILE A 122 -5.22 -19.14 1.23
CA ILE A 122 -5.98 -18.63 0.08
C ILE A 122 -5.10 -18.62 -1.19
N VAL A 123 -3.86 -18.15 -1.07
CA VAL A 123 -2.90 -18.15 -2.18
C VAL A 123 -2.60 -19.56 -2.68
N LEU A 124 -2.38 -20.52 -1.79
CA LEU A 124 -2.12 -21.93 -2.14
C LEU A 124 -3.29 -22.60 -2.86
N LYS A 125 -4.53 -22.21 -2.52
CA LYS A 125 -5.73 -22.75 -3.16
C LYS A 125 -6.03 -22.16 -4.53
N THR A 126 -5.41 -21.03 -4.87
CA THR A 126 -5.71 -20.33 -6.12
C THR A 126 -4.57 -20.52 -7.12
N SER A 127 -4.83 -21.22 -8.22
CA SER A 127 -3.83 -21.56 -9.25
C SER A 127 -3.16 -20.34 -9.89
N ASP A 128 -3.88 -19.22 -10.00
CA ASP A 128 -3.47 -18.05 -10.76
C ASP A 128 -3.19 -16.82 -9.88
N CYS A 129 -2.51 -17.03 -8.74
CA CYS A 129 -2.10 -15.92 -7.89
C CYS A 129 -1.03 -15.05 -8.55
N SER A 130 -1.33 -13.75 -8.71
CA SER A 130 -0.39 -12.80 -9.31
C SER A 130 0.93 -12.72 -8.54
N ASN A 131 2.02 -12.54 -9.28
CA ASN A 131 3.36 -12.34 -8.69
C ASN A 131 3.38 -11.17 -7.69
N GLY A 132 2.62 -10.09 -7.94
CA GLY A 132 2.54 -8.96 -7.00
C GLY A 132 1.92 -9.33 -5.65
N ILE A 133 0.94 -10.24 -5.61
CA ILE A 133 0.36 -10.73 -4.35
C ILE A 133 1.34 -11.68 -3.65
N GLN A 134 1.98 -12.59 -4.40
CA GLN A 134 2.99 -13.49 -3.83
C GLN A 134 4.17 -12.72 -3.22
N SER A 135 4.67 -11.69 -3.91
CA SER A 135 5.71 -10.79 -3.38
C SER A 135 5.31 -10.19 -2.03
N LYS A 136 4.12 -9.58 -1.92
CA LYS A 136 3.67 -8.98 -0.65
C LYS A 136 3.48 -10.00 0.47
N LEU A 137 3.00 -11.20 0.16
CA LEU A 137 2.89 -12.29 1.15
C LEU A 137 4.27 -12.69 1.68
N HIS A 138 5.20 -12.96 0.77
CA HIS A 138 6.57 -13.34 1.12
C HIS A 138 7.30 -12.22 1.87
N ARG A 139 7.09 -10.95 1.51
CA ARG A 139 7.62 -9.80 2.25
C ARG A 139 7.16 -9.82 3.70
N ASN A 140 5.86 -9.98 3.94
CA ASN A 140 5.31 -10.00 5.29
C ASN A 140 5.78 -11.21 6.11
N LEU A 141 5.89 -12.39 5.50
CA LEU A 141 6.48 -13.57 6.16
C LEU A 141 7.95 -13.31 6.52
N GLY A 142 8.71 -12.70 5.62
CA GLY A 142 10.10 -12.30 5.84
C GLY A 142 10.24 -11.35 7.03
N LEU A 143 9.39 -10.34 7.11
CA LEU A 143 9.34 -9.38 8.22
C LEU A 143 8.95 -10.04 9.54
N LEU A 144 7.94 -10.90 9.55
CA LEU A 144 7.52 -11.65 10.73
C LEU A 144 8.66 -12.51 11.29
N TYR A 145 9.35 -13.27 10.43
CA TYR A 145 10.47 -14.11 10.85
C TYR A 145 11.66 -13.28 11.34
N ALA A 146 11.95 -12.15 10.71
CA ALA A 146 12.96 -11.21 11.22
C ALA A 146 12.59 -10.68 12.60
N ALA A 147 11.31 -10.36 12.84
CA ALA A 147 10.82 -9.90 14.14
C ALA A 147 10.93 -11.00 15.21
N LYS A 148 10.69 -12.26 14.84
CA LYS A 148 10.92 -13.45 15.69
C LYS A 148 12.41 -13.78 15.92
N GLY A 149 13.32 -13.12 15.21
CA GLY A 149 14.77 -13.40 15.26
C GLY A 149 15.19 -14.63 14.44
N ASN A 150 14.29 -15.23 13.67
CA ASN A 150 14.61 -16.31 12.75
C ASN A 150 15.09 -15.73 11.41
N PHE A 151 16.36 -15.41 11.33
CA PHE A 151 16.92 -14.73 10.17
C PHE A 151 17.05 -15.63 8.93
N GLU A 152 17.18 -16.94 9.09
CA GLU A 152 17.29 -17.86 7.96
C GLU A 152 15.98 -17.94 7.17
N GLU A 153 14.87 -18.20 7.86
CA GLU A 153 13.53 -18.18 7.25
C GLU A 153 13.17 -16.79 6.71
N SER A 154 13.58 -15.74 7.42
CA SER A 154 13.39 -14.37 6.95
C SER A 154 14.06 -14.14 5.60
N LEU A 155 15.33 -14.51 5.45
CA LEU A 155 16.07 -14.35 4.20
C LEU A 155 15.49 -15.20 3.07
N TYR A 156 15.02 -16.41 3.36
CA TYR A 156 14.33 -17.25 2.38
C TYR A 156 13.09 -16.54 1.83
N HIS A 157 12.23 -16.03 2.71
CA HIS A 157 11.01 -15.34 2.30
C HIS A 157 11.30 -14.00 1.61
N LEU A 158 12.31 -13.24 2.03
CA LEU A 158 12.69 -11.99 1.37
C LEU A 158 13.31 -12.22 -0.02
N ALA A 159 14.06 -13.30 -0.21
CA ALA A 159 14.54 -13.69 -1.54
C ALA A 159 13.37 -14.04 -2.48
N ALA A 160 12.35 -14.75 -1.97
CA ALA A 160 11.13 -15.03 -2.72
C ALA A 160 10.34 -13.75 -3.04
N ASP A 161 10.25 -12.79 -2.11
CA ASP A 161 9.67 -11.47 -2.37
C ASP A 161 10.37 -10.77 -3.55
N ILE A 162 11.70 -10.67 -3.51
CA ILE A 162 12.49 -10.06 -4.59
C ILE A 162 12.24 -10.76 -5.92
N TYR A 163 12.21 -12.11 -5.92
CA TYR A 163 11.94 -12.89 -7.13
C TYR A 163 10.56 -12.55 -7.72
N PHE A 164 9.50 -12.63 -6.93
CA PHE A 164 8.15 -12.36 -7.41
C PHE A 164 7.94 -10.89 -7.78
N ALA A 165 8.50 -9.95 -7.03
CA ALA A 165 8.46 -8.52 -7.37
C ALA A 165 9.17 -8.26 -8.70
N SER A 166 10.33 -8.90 -8.92
CA SER A 166 11.06 -8.81 -10.19
C SER A 166 10.24 -9.37 -11.36
N CYS A 167 9.52 -10.49 -11.17
CA CYS A 167 8.63 -11.03 -12.18
C CYS A 167 7.39 -10.17 -12.44
N ALA A 168 6.94 -9.38 -11.46
CA ALA A 168 5.75 -8.53 -11.58
C ALA A 168 6.05 -7.15 -12.19
N PHE A 169 7.16 -6.54 -11.78
CA PHE A 169 7.45 -5.12 -12.04
C PHE A 169 8.79 -4.89 -12.73
N GLY A 170 9.69 -5.88 -12.70
CA GLY A 170 11.07 -5.77 -13.16
C GLY A 170 12.07 -5.63 -12.01
N THR A 171 13.32 -5.95 -12.28
CA THR A 171 14.40 -5.98 -11.27
C THR A 171 14.80 -4.60 -10.76
N HIS A 172 14.61 -3.56 -11.58
CA HIS A 172 14.96 -2.16 -11.26
C HIS A 172 13.73 -1.29 -10.96
N ASP A 173 12.62 -1.91 -10.53
CA ASP A 173 11.42 -1.19 -10.11
C ASP A 173 11.45 -0.86 -8.61
N ILE A 174 10.87 0.29 -8.24
CA ILE A 174 10.77 0.72 -6.85
C ILE A 174 10.03 -0.30 -5.97
N SER A 175 9.10 -1.07 -6.55
CA SER A 175 8.36 -2.12 -5.85
C SER A 175 9.24 -3.31 -5.45
N THR A 176 10.27 -3.59 -6.24
CA THR A 176 11.29 -4.63 -5.99
C THR A 176 12.31 -4.16 -4.96
N SER A 177 12.63 -2.85 -4.94
CA SER A 177 13.59 -2.26 -3.98
C SER A 177 13.26 -2.53 -2.51
N GLY A 178 11.97 -2.64 -2.15
CA GLY A 178 11.54 -2.94 -0.78
C GLY A 178 12.07 -4.28 -0.26
N GLY A 179 12.14 -5.31 -1.12
CA GLY A 179 12.68 -6.62 -0.75
C GLY A 179 14.18 -6.55 -0.44
N TYR A 180 14.95 -5.86 -1.28
CA TYR A 180 16.39 -5.62 -1.05
C TYR A 180 16.62 -4.85 0.26
N PHE A 181 15.83 -3.82 0.53
CA PHE A 181 15.92 -3.03 1.77
C PHE A 181 15.69 -3.90 3.02
N HIS A 182 14.66 -4.74 3.04
CA HIS A 182 14.41 -5.62 4.17
C HIS A 182 15.49 -6.69 4.33
N MET A 183 16.00 -7.23 3.21
CA MET A 183 17.08 -8.21 3.23
C MET A 183 18.39 -7.60 3.77
N ALA A 184 18.68 -6.35 3.41
CA ALA A 184 19.79 -5.58 3.96
C ALA A 184 19.66 -5.38 5.48
N ASN A 185 18.47 -5.04 5.98
CA ASN A 185 18.20 -4.92 7.42
C ASN A 185 18.47 -6.24 8.17
N VAL A 186 18.15 -7.39 7.59
CA VAL A 186 18.43 -8.69 8.20
C VAL A 186 19.94 -8.94 8.27
N PHE A 187 20.69 -8.68 7.19
CA PHE A 187 22.15 -8.84 7.19
C PHE A 187 22.86 -7.85 8.11
N PHE A 188 22.35 -6.62 8.22
CA PHE A 188 22.81 -5.63 9.18
C PHE A 188 22.67 -6.16 10.61
N ARG A 189 21.52 -6.73 10.97
CA ARG A 189 21.29 -7.36 12.29
C ARG A 189 22.18 -8.60 12.54
N GLN A 190 22.67 -9.25 11.49
CA GLN A 190 23.68 -10.32 11.56
C GLN A 190 25.13 -9.81 11.58
N ASN A 191 25.36 -8.48 11.56
CA ASN A 191 26.68 -7.86 11.47
C ASN A 191 27.45 -8.22 10.18
N LYS A 192 26.74 -8.56 9.10
CA LYS A 192 27.31 -8.79 7.76
C LYS A 192 27.22 -7.51 6.93
N MET A 193 28.04 -6.54 7.33
CA MET A 193 27.97 -5.15 6.84
C MET A 193 28.26 -5.03 5.34
N ASP A 194 29.19 -5.81 4.81
CA ASP A 194 29.53 -5.87 3.40
C ASP A 194 28.33 -6.23 2.50
N ILE A 195 27.55 -7.22 2.93
CA ILE A 195 26.34 -7.64 2.21
C ILE A 195 25.23 -6.60 2.37
N ALA A 196 25.05 -6.07 3.58
CA ALA A 196 24.03 -5.05 3.84
C ALA A 196 24.27 -3.79 3.01
N ASP A 197 25.51 -3.28 2.98
CA ASP A 197 25.88 -2.07 2.22
C ASP A 197 25.69 -2.27 0.72
N SER A 198 26.03 -3.45 0.20
CA SER A 198 25.80 -3.79 -1.21
C SER A 198 24.30 -3.74 -1.56
N LEU A 199 23.45 -4.32 -0.72
CA LEU A 199 22.00 -4.32 -0.91
C LEU A 199 21.39 -2.92 -0.75
N TYR A 200 21.86 -2.11 0.20
CA TYR A 200 21.42 -0.73 0.33
C TYR A 200 21.81 0.11 -0.89
N THR A 201 23.00 -0.13 -1.45
CA THR A 201 23.46 0.54 -2.67
C THR A 201 22.52 0.25 -3.84
N GLU A 202 22.14 -1.02 -4.04
CA GLU A 202 21.15 -1.40 -5.05
C GLU A 202 19.81 -0.68 -4.86
N VAL A 203 19.33 -0.56 -3.62
CA VAL A 203 18.12 0.21 -3.31
C VAL A 203 18.29 1.67 -3.73
N THR A 204 19.39 2.32 -3.34
CA THR A 204 19.63 3.72 -3.68
C THR A 204 19.76 3.94 -5.19
N ASP A 205 20.37 3.00 -5.91
CA ASP A 205 20.54 3.08 -7.36
C ASP A 205 19.20 2.96 -8.10
N ILE A 206 18.31 2.05 -7.65
CA ILE A 206 16.96 1.92 -8.18
C ILE A 206 16.17 3.23 -8.00
N TRP A 207 16.19 3.80 -6.78
CA TRP A 207 15.50 5.06 -6.51
C TRP A 207 16.10 6.23 -7.28
N HIS A 208 17.43 6.31 -7.37
CA HIS A 208 18.12 7.33 -8.14
C HIS A 208 17.75 7.28 -9.62
N ALA A 209 17.73 6.09 -10.22
CA ALA A 209 17.31 5.88 -11.61
C ALA A 209 15.83 6.26 -11.81
N HIS A 210 14.96 5.89 -10.87
CA HIS A 210 13.54 6.25 -10.91
C HIS A 210 13.32 7.76 -10.90
N PHE A 211 13.93 8.48 -9.95
CA PHE A 211 13.79 9.94 -9.85
C PHE A 211 14.44 10.67 -11.02
N SER A 212 15.61 10.22 -11.47
CA SER A 212 16.30 10.79 -12.64
C SER A 212 15.40 10.74 -13.88
N ARG A 213 14.75 9.60 -14.11
CA ARG A 213 13.78 9.43 -15.20
C ARG A 213 12.56 10.34 -15.04
N LEU A 214 12.01 10.47 -13.83
CA LEU A 214 10.88 11.38 -13.58
C LEU A 214 11.23 12.84 -13.87
N ILE A 215 12.38 13.30 -13.38
CA ILE A 215 12.88 14.67 -13.62
C ILE A 215 13.10 14.89 -15.12
N GLN A 216 13.70 13.92 -15.82
CA GLN A 216 13.90 14.01 -17.27
C GLN A 216 12.57 14.16 -18.02
N VAL A 217 11.56 13.34 -17.69
CA VAL A 217 10.22 13.42 -18.32
C VAL A 217 9.55 14.77 -18.02
N GLN A 218 9.64 15.27 -16.79
CA GLN A 218 9.09 16.58 -16.43
C GLN A 218 9.78 17.72 -17.19
N SER A 219 11.12 17.70 -17.26
CA SER A 219 11.88 18.71 -17.98
C SER A 219 11.52 18.74 -19.47
N GLN A 220 11.34 17.57 -20.09
CA GLN A 220 10.92 17.46 -21.49
C GLN A 220 9.51 18.00 -21.72
N THR A 221 8.59 17.75 -20.77
CA THR A 221 7.20 18.23 -20.83
C THR A 221 7.14 19.76 -20.80
N LEU A 222 7.94 20.38 -19.93
CA LEU A 222 8.08 21.84 -19.82
C LEU A 222 8.79 22.47 -21.04
N THR A 223 9.66 21.74 -21.72
CA THR A 223 10.31 22.20 -22.96
C THR A 223 9.51 21.89 -24.24
N SER A 224 8.27 21.40 -24.14
CA SER A 224 7.48 21.08 -25.33
C SER A 224 7.01 22.35 -26.06
N PRO A 225 6.83 22.34 -27.39
CA PRO A 225 6.67 23.56 -28.21
C PRO A 225 5.45 24.44 -27.89
N ALA A 226 4.49 23.94 -27.10
CA ALA A 226 3.31 24.72 -26.71
C ALA A 226 3.67 25.92 -25.80
N GLU A 227 4.76 25.84 -25.03
CA GLU A 227 5.21 26.94 -24.15
C GLU A 227 6.38 27.74 -24.76
N ILE A 228 7.16 27.14 -25.68
CA ILE A 228 8.20 27.87 -26.42
C ILE A 228 7.59 29.04 -27.22
N ASN A 229 6.35 28.89 -27.69
CA ASN A 229 5.66 29.94 -28.45
C ASN A 229 5.08 31.07 -27.58
N ILE A 230 4.95 30.87 -26.26
CA ILE A 230 4.46 31.91 -25.33
C ILE A 230 5.64 32.77 -24.84
N LEU A 231 6.81 32.15 -24.65
CA LEU A 231 8.02 32.85 -24.19
C LEU A 231 8.81 33.54 -25.33
N SER A 232 8.52 33.23 -26.60
CA SER A 232 9.17 33.90 -27.74
C SER A 232 8.52 35.22 -28.17
N GLU A 233 7.31 35.55 -27.69
CA GLU A 233 6.62 36.82 -28.01
C GLU A 233 6.77 37.91 -26.94
N GLU A 234 7.33 37.63 -25.77
CA GLU A 234 7.54 38.63 -24.71
C GLU A 234 9.03 38.84 -24.39
N VAL A 235 9.80 39.33 -25.38
CA VAL A 235 11.05 40.06 -25.10
C VAL A 235 11.09 41.32 -25.96
N GLU A 236 10.19 42.26 -25.65
CA GLU A 236 10.47 43.69 -25.87
C GLU A 236 10.80 44.33 -24.52
N ILE A 237 12.00 44.88 -24.48
CA ILE A 237 12.76 45.31 -23.31
C ILE A 237 12.14 46.56 -22.70
N SER A 238 11.92 46.56 -21.38
CA SER A 238 12.05 47.78 -20.58
C SER A 238 12.81 47.47 -19.29
N GLU A 239 14.01 48.03 -19.18
CA GLU A 239 14.86 47.98 -18.00
C GLU A 239 14.26 48.88 -16.91
N GLU A 240 13.98 48.34 -15.72
CA GLU A 240 13.99 49.11 -14.47
C GLU A 240 14.53 48.26 -13.29
N PRO A 241 15.25 48.88 -12.32
CA PRO A 241 16.20 48.17 -11.47
C PRO A 241 15.60 47.58 -10.17
N LEU A 242 16.33 46.58 -9.66
CA LEU A 242 16.12 45.78 -8.46
C LEU A 242 15.57 46.50 -7.22
N SER A 243 14.69 45.79 -6.49
CA SER A 243 14.67 45.86 -5.02
C SER A 243 14.52 44.46 -4.39
N LYS A 244 15.26 44.26 -3.31
CA LYS A 244 15.43 43.02 -2.54
C LYS A 244 14.18 42.68 -1.72
N SER A 245 13.76 41.41 -1.69
CA SER A 245 13.57 40.67 -0.42
C SER A 245 13.02 39.25 -0.60
N ASN A 246 13.82 38.30 -0.09
CA ASN A 246 13.46 37.09 0.65
C ASN A 246 12.88 35.87 -0.08
N PHE A 247 13.83 35.01 -0.51
CA PHE A 247 13.73 33.55 -0.40
C PHE A 247 13.47 33.11 1.05
N GLN A 248 12.54 32.16 1.25
CA GLN A 248 12.66 31.21 2.36
C GLN A 248 12.08 29.84 1.99
N TYR A 249 12.98 28.86 2.05
CA TYR A 249 12.80 27.40 2.01
C TYR A 249 11.71 26.89 2.95
N TYR A 250 11.18 25.68 2.71
CA TYR A 250 11.26 24.56 3.69
C TYR A 250 11.08 23.18 3.04
N TYR A 251 12.06 22.32 3.34
CA TYR A 251 12.09 20.86 3.24
C TYR A 251 11.44 20.20 4.47
N TYR A 252 11.34 18.86 4.43
CA TYR A 252 11.06 17.88 5.51
C TYR A 252 9.58 17.50 5.70
N SER A 253 9.21 16.25 6.00
CA SER A 253 9.93 15.05 6.47
C SER A 253 9.02 13.84 6.25
#